data_AF-G0MUW1-F1
#
_entry.id   AF-G0MUW1-F1
#
_cell.length_a   1.000
_cell.length_b   1.000
_cell.length_c   1.000
_cell.angle_alpha   90.00
_cell.angle_beta   90.00
_cell.angle_gamma   90.00
#
_symmetry.space_group_name_H-M   'P 1'
#
loop_
_entity.id
_entity.type
_entity.pdbx_description
1 polymer ?
#
loop_
_entity_poly.entity_id
_entity_poly.type
_entity_poly.pdbx_seq_one_letter_code
_entity_poly.pdbx_strand_id
1 'polypeptide(L)'
;MCEEKIPVKEPCKFRIIDSDMDMVNIITNPKKPVLIIHYKMENWENATKYFDLVAFQAKYTEFEVYFKASTSPEPTWSFSIHDRVPSLFSTPRSCQENNFVWNLERAIDRFLEARKKWFS
;
A
#
# COMPACT_ATOMS: atom_id res chain seq x y z
N MET A 1 -20.47 -9.55 -35.32
CA MET A 1 -19.36 -9.89 -34.41
C MET A 1 -19.36 -8.83 -33.33
N CYS A 2 -19.70 -9.20 -32.10
CA CYS A 2 -19.63 -8.26 -30.98
C CYS A 2 -18.16 -8.05 -30.65
N GLU A 3 -17.64 -6.85 -30.87
CA GLU A 3 -16.32 -6.46 -30.38
C GLU A 3 -16.40 -6.40 -28.85
N GLU A 4 -15.84 -7.42 -28.19
CA GLU A 4 -15.52 -7.32 -26.76
C GLU A 4 -14.58 -6.14 -26.59
N LYS A 5 -15.11 -5.03 -26.06
CA LYS A 5 -14.29 -3.91 -25.59
C LYS A 5 -13.46 -4.44 -24.43
N ILE A 6 -12.20 -4.76 -24.71
CA ILE A 6 -11.19 -5.01 -23.68
C ILE A 6 -11.26 -3.81 -22.72
N PRO A 7 -11.55 -4.01 -21.43
CA PRO A 7 -11.59 -2.90 -20.49
C PRO A 7 -10.22 -2.23 -20.53
N VAL A 8 -10.17 -0.97 -20.93
CA VAL A 8 -8.96 -0.17 -20.86
C VAL A 8 -8.57 -0.14 -19.39
N LYS A 9 -7.54 -0.92 -19.00
CA LYS A 9 -6.94 -0.87 -17.66
C LYS A 9 -6.53 0.58 -17.46
N GLU A 10 -7.23 1.32 -16.60
CA GLU A 10 -6.84 2.70 -16.29
C GLU A 10 -5.37 2.71 -15.88
N PRO A 11 -4.57 3.68 -16.35
CA PRO A 11 -3.16 3.74 -15.98
C PRO A 11 -3.04 3.87 -14.46
N CYS A 12 -2.24 2.98 -13.88
CA CYS A 12 -1.91 2.95 -12.46
C CYS A 12 -1.44 4.35 -12.02
N LYS A 13 -2.26 5.06 -11.23
CA LYS A 13 -1.90 6.37 -10.69
C LYS A 13 -1.00 6.16 -9.48
N PHE A 14 0.30 6.03 -9.72
CA PHE A 14 1.29 6.06 -8.64
C PHE A 14 1.18 7.40 -7.91
N ARG A 15 0.94 7.36 -6.59
CA ARG A 15 0.98 8.53 -5.72
C ARG A 15 2.24 8.44 -4.87
N ILE A 16 3.22 9.27 -5.18
CA ILE A 16 4.50 9.30 -4.46
C ILE A 16 4.42 10.36 -3.37
N ILE A 17 4.98 10.06 -2.21
CA ILE A 17 5.14 10.96 -1.08
C ILE A 17 6.59 11.42 -1.03
N ASP A 18 6.82 12.71 -1.29
CA ASP A 18 8.16 13.27 -1.40
C ASP A 18 8.73 13.76 -0.05
N SER A 19 7.87 14.10 0.92
CA SER A 19 8.31 14.60 2.24
C SER A 19 7.62 13.90 3.42
N ASP A 20 8.20 14.02 4.61
CA ASP A 20 7.57 13.54 5.85
C ASP A 20 6.34 14.38 6.21
N MET A 21 6.35 15.68 5.89
CA MET A 21 5.22 16.57 6.10
C MET A 21 4.02 16.15 5.25
N ASP A 22 4.24 15.79 3.99
CA ASP A 22 3.18 15.27 3.11
C ASP A 22 2.60 13.97 3.65
N MET A 23 3.48 13.09 4.14
CA MET A 23 3.05 11.85 4.79
C MET A 23 2.13 12.13 5.98
N VAL A 24 2.55 13.04 6.88
CA VAL A 24 1.75 13.43 8.04
C VAL A 24 0.40 14.00 7.61
N ASN A 25 0.37 14.87 6.61
CA ASN A 25 -0.88 15.45 6.10
C ASN A 25 -1.83 14.39 5.52
N ILE A 26 -1.29 13.38 4.82
CA ILE A 26 -2.08 12.27 4.24
C ILE A 26 -2.68 11.38 5.34
N ILE A 27 -1.89 11.05 6.37
CA ILE A 27 -2.32 10.10 7.42
C ILE A 27 -3.07 10.78 8.58
N THR A 28 -3.08 12.11 8.64
CA THR A 28 -3.82 12.87 9.66
C THR A 28 -5.29 12.93 9.26
N ASN A 29 -6.11 12.12 9.93
CA ASN A 29 -7.56 12.02 9.72
C ASN A 29 -7.97 11.67 8.27
N PRO A 30 -7.55 10.50 7.76
CA PRO A 30 -7.82 10.13 6.39
C PRO A 30 -9.31 9.77 6.20
N LYS A 31 -9.87 10.11 5.02
CA LYS A 31 -11.27 9.80 4.70
C LYS A 31 -11.49 8.32 4.38
N LYS A 32 -10.45 7.66 3.84
CA LYS A 32 -10.37 6.23 3.53
C LYS A 32 -9.10 5.65 4.18
N PRO A 33 -9.02 4.34 4.42
CA PRO A 33 -7.77 3.72 4.83
C PRO A 33 -6.65 4.06 3.85
N VAL A 34 -5.51 4.48 4.38
CA VAL A 34 -4.31 4.80 3.61
C VAL A 34 -3.32 3.66 3.79
N LEU A 35 -2.83 3.11 2.69
CA LEU A 35 -1.71 2.17 2.68
C LEU A 35 -0.47 2.89 2.16
N ILE A 36 0.58 2.96 2.97
CA ILE A 36 1.88 3.48 2.57
C ILE A 36 2.82 2.31 2.37
N ILE A 37 3.37 2.16 1.17
CA ILE A 37 4.42 1.22 0.83
C ILE A 37 5.75 1.98 0.83
N HIS A 38 6.64 1.60 1.73
CA HIS A 38 7.99 2.14 1.81
C HIS A 38 8.92 1.25 0.98
N TYR A 39 9.47 1.83 -0.09
CA TYR A 39 10.26 1.11 -1.08
C TYR A 39 11.68 1.66 -1.16
N LYS A 40 12.63 0.83 -1.60
CA LYS A 40 13.94 1.32 -2.05
C LYS A 40 13.97 1.39 -3.56
N MET A 41 14.39 2.55 -4.09
CA MET A 41 14.57 2.75 -5.54
C MET A 41 15.51 1.70 -6.15
N GLU A 42 16.59 1.36 -5.44
CA GLU A 42 17.57 0.34 -5.83
C GLU A 42 16.94 -1.05 -6.06
N ASN A 43 15.80 -1.33 -5.39
CA ASN A 43 15.12 -2.62 -5.44
C ASN A 43 13.76 -2.53 -6.18
N TRP A 44 13.48 -1.43 -6.87
CA TRP A 44 12.19 -1.21 -7.55
C TRP A 44 11.90 -2.25 -8.64
N GLU A 45 12.88 -2.54 -9.50
CA GLU A 45 12.73 -3.53 -10.58
C GLU A 45 12.49 -4.93 -10.02
N ASN A 46 13.20 -5.32 -8.96
CA ASN A 46 13.02 -6.62 -8.32
C ASN A 46 11.66 -6.73 -7.64
N ALA A 47 11.20 -5.68 -6.97
CA ALA A 47 9.92 -5.74 -6.28
C ALA A 47 8.72 -5.75 -7.24
N THR A 48 8.76 -4.93 -8.30
CA THR A 48 7.72 -4.93 -9.34
C THR A 48 7.65 -6.24 -10.12
N LYS A 49 8.74 -7.04 -10.13
CA LYS A 49 8.73 -8.42 -10.65
C LYS A 49 7.87 -9.38 -9.83
N TYR A 50 7.83 -9.22 -8.51
CA TYR A 50 7.08 -10.09 -7.60
C TYR A 50 5.75 -9.49 -7.15
N PHE A 51 5.50 -8.22 -7.46
CA PHE A 51 4.32 -7.47 -7.03
C PHE A 51 3.70 -6.72 -8.22
N ASP A 52 2.63 -7.27 -8.78
CA ASP A 52 1.81 -6.55 -9.77
C ASP A 52 1.00 -5.46 -9.06
N LEU A 53 1.57 -4.26 -9.06
CA LEU A 53 1.00 -3.05 -8.49
C LEU A 53 -0.38 -2.71 -9.05
N VAL A 54 -0.61 -2.98 -10.34
CA VAL A 54 -1.87 -2.65 -11.00
C VAL A 54 -2.96 -3.61 -10.54
N ALA A 55 -2.66 -4.91 -10.52
CA ALA A 55 -3.58 -5.92 -9.99
C ALA A 55 -3.88 -5.67 -8.50
N PHE A 56 -2.87 -5.28 -7.73
CA PHE A 56 -3.04 -4.95 -6.32
C PHE A 56 -3.96 -3.75 -6.10
N GLN A 57 -3.75 -2.63 -6.80
CA GLN A 57 -4.64 -1.45 -6.70
C GLN A 57 -6.07 -1.77 -7.13
N ALA A 58 -6.23 -2.61 -8.16
CA ALA A 58 -7.55 -3.06 -8.61
C ALA A 58 -8.26 -3.96 -7.58
N LYS A 59 -7.49 -4.75 -6.81
CA LYS A 59 -8.02 -5.62 -5.74
C LYS A 59 -8.44 -4.83 -4.50
N TYR A 60 -7.65 -3.83 -4.11
CA TYR A 60 -7.81 -3.10 -2.84
C TYR A 60 -8.29 -1.65 -3.04
N THR A 61 -9.39 -1.47 -3.77
CA THR A 61 -9.96 -0.15 -4.13
C THR A 61 -10.46 0.69 -2.96
N GLU A 62 -10.68 0.06 -1.80
CA GLU A 62 -11.06 0.76 -0.57
C GLU A 62 -9.90 1.55 0.06
N PHE A 63 -8.66 1.21 -0.29
CA PHE A 63 -7.47 1.89 0.18
C PHE A 63 -7.04 3.01 -0.77
N GLU A 64 -6.53 4.10 -0.20
CA GLU A 64 -5.67 5.01 -0.94
C GLU A 64 -4.22 4.55 -0.77
N VAL A 65 -3.60 4.12 -1.88
CA VAL A 65 -2.24 3.56 -1.87
C VAL A 65 -1.23 4.62 -2.25
N TYR A 66 -0.20 4.78 -1.41
CA TYR A 66 0.90 5.71 -1.61
C TYR A 66 2.26 5.02 -1.49
N PHE A 67 3.26 5.60 -2.14
CA PHE A 67 4.63 5.12 -2.14
C PHE A 67 5.55 6.16 -1.52
N LYS A 68 6.42 5.74 -0.61
CA LYS A 68 7.44 6.61 -0.01
C LYS A 68 8.81 5.95 -0.12
N ALA A 69 9.80 6.71 -0.57
CA ALA A 69 11.17 6.21 -0.56
C ALA A 69 11.60 5.93 0.90
N SER A 70 12.10 4.72 1.15
CA SER A 70 12.62 4.33 2.44
C SER A 70 13.97 5.00 2.68
N THR A 71 14.10 5.68 3.81
CA THR A 71 15.37 6.24 4.30
C THR A 71 16.13 5.23 5.17
N SER A 72 15.57 4.03 5.39
CA SER A 72 16.21 2.99 6.19
C SER A 72 17.49 2.48 5.50
N PRO A 73 18.58 2.26 6.25
CA PRO A 73 19.78 1.64 5.69
C PRO A 73 19.52 0.18 5.28
N GLU A 74 18.54 -0.51 5.87
CA GLU A 74 18.21 -1.89 5.54
C GLU A 74 17.57 -2.03 4.15
N PRO A 75 17.88 -3.08 3.37
CA PRO A 75 17.33 -3.28 2.02
C PRO A 75 15.87 -3.77 2.02
N THR A 76 15.11 -3.55 3.08
CA THR A 76 13.79 -4.15 3.26
C THR A 76 12.68 -3.21 2.83
N TRP A 77 11.74 -3.75 2.05
CA TRP A 77 10.44 -3.11 1.84
C TRP A 77 9.63 -3.18 3.12
N SER A 78 8.89 -2.11 3.42
CA SER A 78 7.97 -2.09 4.54
C SER A 78 6.66 -1.42 4.17
N PHE A 79 5.64 -1.60 4.98
CA PHE A 79 4.35 -0.97 4.76
C PHE A 79 3.70 -0.55 6.07
N SER A 80 2.82 0.44 6.00
CA SER A 80 1.97 0.86 7.12
C SER A 80 0.55 1.16 6.64
N ILE A 81 -0.43 0.88 7.49
CA ILE A 81 -1.85 1.15 7.24
C ILE A 81 -2.34 2.17 8.26
N HIS A 82 -2.92 3.26 7.74
CA HIS A 82 -3.44 4.38 8.52
C HIS A 82 -4.94 4.51 8.27
N ASP A 83 -5.69 4.79 9.32
CA ASP A 83 -7.12 5.08 9.26
C ASP A 83 -7.40 6.24 10.22
N ARG A 84 -8.67 6.58 10.44
CA ARG A 84 -9.08 7.62 11.40
C ARG A 84 -8.56 7.40 12.82
N VAL A 85 -8.32 6.14 13.19
CA VAL A 85 -7.81 5.76 14.50
C VAL A 85 -6.45 5.08 14.32
N PRO A 86 -5.40 5.52 15.05
CA PRO A 86 -4.12 4.81 15.08
C PRO A 86 -4.30 3.35 15.46
N SER A 87 -3.57 2.46 14.81
CA SER A 87 -3.66 1.03 15.05
C SER A 87 -2.28 0.38 15.09
N LEU A 88 -2.23 -0.89 15.49
CA LEU A 88 -1.02 -1.73 15.40
C LEU A 88 -0.47 -1.90 13.97
N PHE A 89 -1.21 -1.44 12.95
CA PHE A 89 -0.80 -1.43 11.55
C PHE A 89 -0.19 -0.10 11.11
N SER A 90 -0.29 0.96 11.93
CA SER A 90 0.24 2.29 11.61
C SER A 90 1.76 2.38 11.76
N THR A 91 2.37 1.44 12.50
CA THR A 91 3.82 1.28 12.56
C THR A 91 4.32 0.52 11.32
N PRO A 92 5.31 1.04 10.57
CA PRO A 92 5.89 0.34 9.43
C PRO A 92 6.36 -1.06 9.80
N ARG A 93 5.98 -2.06 8.99
CA ARG A 93 6.41 -3.45 9.14
C ARG A 93 7.33 -3.83 8.00
N SER A 94 8.61 -4.02 8.33
CA SER A 94 9.59 -4.57 7.40
C SER A 94 9.41 -6.07 7.25
N CYS A 95 9.62 -6.58 6.05
CA CYS A 95 9.71 -8.00 5.77
C CYS A 95 10.72 -8.26 4.63
N GLN A 96 11.16 -9.50 4.51
CA GLN A 96 11.98 -9.90 3.36
C GLN A 96 11.20 -9.71 2.05
N GLU A 97 11.88 -9.25 1.01
CA GLU A 97 11.24 -8.84 -0.26
C GLU A 97 10.44 -9.96 -0.92
N ASN A 98 10.96 -11.20 -0.90
CA ASN A 98 10.30 -12.38 -1.46
C ASN A 98 9.00 -12.76 -0.73
N ASN A 99 8.78 -12.26 0.49
CA ASN A 99 7.58 -12.50 1.28
C ASN A 99 6.73 -11.23 1.43
N PHE A 100 7.08 -10.13 0.75
CA PHE A 100 6.45 -8.83 0.95
C PHE A 100 4.96 -8.86 0.64
N VAL A 101 4.58 -9.37 -0.53
CA VAL A 101 3.18 -9.42 -0.98
C VAL A 101 2.32 -10.22 0.01
N TRP A 102 2.78 -11.41 0.39
CA TRP A 102 2.05 -12.26 1.34
C TRP A 102 1.88 -11.59 2.72
N ASN A 103 2.92 -10.94 3.23
CA ASN A 103 2.83 -10.22 4.51
C ASN A 103 1.88 -9.02 4.43
N LEU A 104 1.93 -8.29 3.30
CA LEU A 104 1.05 -7.15 3.03
C LEU A 104 -0.41 -7.58 2.97
N GLU A 105 -0.75 -8.59 2.16
CA GLU A 105 -2.12 -9.10 2.03
C GLU A 105 -2.66 -9.59 3.37
N ARG A 106 -1.88 -10.37 4.12
CA ARG A 106 -2.28 -10.83 5.46
C ARG A 106 -2.50 -9.68 6.44
N ALA A 107 -1.72 -8.60 6.35
CA ALA A 107 -1.91 -7.43 7.20
C ALA A 107 -3.17 -6.65 6.81
N ILE A 108 -3.48 -6.53 5.52
CA ILE A 108 -4.72 -5.93 5.01
C ILE A 108 -5.92 -6.71 5.53
N ASP A 109 -5.95 -8.04 5.38
CA ASP A 109 -7.07 -8.86 5.82
C ASP A 109 -7.34 -8.68 7.32
N ARG A 110 -6.28 -8.74 8.14
CA ARG A 110 -6.39 -8.52 9.60
C ARG A 110 -6.83 -7.11 9.95
N PHE A 111 -6.39 -6.10 9.21
CA PHE A 111 -6.81 -4.72 9.40
C PHE A 111 -8.31 -4.57 9.09
N LEU A 112 -8.78 -5.12 7.97
CA LEU A 112 -10.18 -5.05 7.57
C LEU A 112 -11.10 -5.79 8.56
N GLU A 113 -10.67 -6.94 9.06
CA GLU A 113 -11.38 -7.65 10.15
C GLU A 113 -11.47 -6.82 11.42
N ALA A 114 -10.37 -6.19 11.85
CA ALA A 114 -10.35 -5.34 13.04
C ALA A 114 -11.23 -4.08 12.85
N ARG A 115 -11.15 -3.45 11.68
CA ARG A 115 -11.92 -2.27 11.31
C ARG A 115 -13.42 -2.54 11.35
N LYS A 116 -13.88 -3.68 10.83
CA LYS A 116 -15.29 -4.09 10.89
C LYS A 116 -15.81 -4.14 12.33
N LYS A 117 -15.02 -4.61 13.30
CA LYS A 117 -15.41 -4.67 14.71
C LYS A 117 -15.52 -3.30 15.39
N TRP A 118 -14.83 -2.27 14.88
CA TRP A 118 -14.87 -0.92 15.44
C TRP A 118 -16.03 -0.08 14.90
N PHE A 119 -16.57 -0.44 13.74
CA PHE A 119 -17.64 0.29 13.06
C PHE A 119 -18.94 -0.53 12.90
N SER A 120 -19.00 -1.74 13.47
CA SER A 120 -20.23 -2.54 13.68
C SER A 120 -20.94 -2.14 14.96
#